data_AF-A0A800GHS7-F1
#
_entry.id   AF-A0A800GHS7-F1
#
_cell.length_a   1.000
_cell.length_b   1.000
_cell.length_c   1.000
_cell.angle_alpha   90.00
_cell.angle_beta   90.00
_cell.angle_gamma   90.00
#
_symmetry.space_group_name_H-M   'P 1'
#
loop_
_entity.id
_entity.type
_entity.pdbx_description
1 polymer ?
#
loop_
_entity_poly.entity_id
_entity_poly.type
_entity_poly.pdbx_seq_one_letter_code
_entity_poly.pdbx_strand_id
1 'polypeptide(L)' 'MRNPETNEQVKMANSYRMSKRWVKEALVAEGLLDKIYKATEIDDGKKIEINLAFEQLLQLDKYK' A
#
# COMPACT_ATOMS: atom_id res chain seq x y z
N MET A 1 -8.94 -3.60 5.64
CA MET A 1 -8.78 -2.91 4.35
C MET A 1 -9.53 -3.68 3.30
N ARG A 2 -10.44 -3.01 2.61
CA ARG A 2 -11.25 -3.58 1.53
C ARG A 2 -10.78 -3.04 0.19
N ASN A 3 -10.66 -3.91 -0.82
CA ASN A 3 -10.47 -3.47 -2.18
C ASN A 3 -11.82 -2.93 -2.71
N PRO A 4 -11.93 -1.65 -3.08
CA PRO A 4 -13.15 -1.06 -3.63
C PRO A 4 -13.55 -1.64 -4.98
N GLU A 5 -12.59 -2.16 -5.77
CA GLU A 5 -12.83 -2.71 -7.10
C GLU A 5 -13.27 -4.18 -7.05
N THR A 6 -12.64 -4.98 -6.18
CA THR A 6 -12.88 -6.43 -6.12
C THR A 6 -13.67 -6.89 -4.90
N ASN A 7 -13.95 -5.99 -3.95
CA ASN A 7 -14.46 -6.32 -2.61
C ASN A 7 -13.59 -7.29 -1.79
N GLU A 8 -12.35 -7.57 -2.23
CA GLU A 8 -11.43 -8.42 -1.48
C GLU A 8 -11.02 -7.72 -0.18
N GLN A 9 -11.27 -8.36 0.96
CA GLN A 9 -10.75 -7.90 2.24
C GLN A 9 -9.38 -8.52 2.49
N VAL A 10 -8.39 -7.68 2.76
CA VAL A 10 -7.05 -8.13 3.12
C VAL A 10 -6.62 -7.53 4.45
N LYS A 11 -5.86 -8.33 5.21
CA LYS A 11 -5.08 -7.81 6.31
C LYS A 11 -3.85 -7.10 5.75
N MET A 12 -3.60 -5.90 6.26
CA MET A 12 -2.37 -5.17 5.99
C MET A 12 -1.21 -5.99 6.51
N ALA A 13 -0.26 -6.30 5.64
CA ALA A 13 0.97 -6.93 6.06
C ALA A 13 1.87 -5.88 6.71
N ASN A 14 2.63 -6.28 7.75
CA ASN A 14 3.65 -5.42 8.38
C ASN A 14 4.80 -5.05 7.43
N SER A 15 4.82 -5.55 6.21
CA SER A 15 5.90 -5.32 5.27
C SER A 15 5.37 -5.24 3.85
N TYR A 16 5.75 -4.18 3.15
CA TYR A 16 5.39 -3.93 1.75
C TYR A 16 5.63 -5.13 0.84
N ARG A 17 6.72 -5.87 1.06
CA ARG A 17 7.03 -7.08 0.29
C ARG A 17 5.93 -8.14 0.38
N MET A 18 5.31 -8.27 1.55
CA MET A 18 4.23 -9.22 1.84
C MET A 18 2.83 -8.66 1.53
N SER A 19 2.71 -7.36 1.24
CA SER A 19 1.44 -6.75 0.84
C SER A 19 1.00 -7.30 -0.53
N LYS A 20 -0.31 -7.53 -0.65
CA LYS A 20 -0.94 -7.98 -1.90
C LYS A 20 -0.65 -7.01 -3.04
N ARG A 21 -0.57 -7.53 -4.26
CA ARG A 21 -0.24 -6.74 -5.46
C ARG A 21 -1.21 -5.56 -5.65
N TRP A 22 -2.51 -5.80 -5.48
CA TRP A 22 -3.52 -4.76 -5.61
C TRP A 22 -3.35 -3.63 -4.60
N VAL A 23 -2.81 -3.90 -3.40
CA VAL A 23 -2.55 -2.86 -2.39
C VAL A 23 -1.43 -1.95 -2.89
N LYS A 24 -0.39 -2.52 -3.50
CA LYS A 24 0.71 -1.74 -4.10
C LYS A 24 0.21 -0.90 -5.28
N GLU A 25 -0.68 -1.48 -6.09
CA GLU A 25 -1.33 -0.78 -7.20
C GLU A 25 -2.23 0.35 -6.67
N ALA A 26 -2.98 0.13 -5.60
CA ALA A 26 -3.81 1.15 -4.95
C ALA A 26 -2.97 2.31 -4.40
N LEU A 27 -1.84 2.03 -3.77
CA LEU A 27 -0.92 3.09 -3.30
C LEU A 27 -0.41 3.96 -4.46
N VAL A 28 -0.14 3.36 -5.62
CA VAL A 28 0.30 4.11 -6.81
C VAL A 28 -0.88 4.84 -7.47
N ALA A 29 -2.04 4.21 -7.56
CA ALA A 29 -3.25 4.78 -8.16
C ALA A 29 -3.78 5.99 -7.38
N GLU A 30 -3.69 5.95 -6.05
CA GLU A 30 -4.05 7.07 -5.16
C GLU A 30 -2.93 8.11 -5.05
N GLY A 31 -1.80 7.92 -5.76
CA GLY A 31 -0.68 8.87 -5.80
C GLY A 31 0.18 8.91 -4.51
N LEU A 32 0.01 7.91 -3.63
CA LEU A 32 0.77 7.79 -2.38
C LEU A 32 2.19 7.27 -2.62
N LEU A 33 2.41 6.57 -3.73
CA LEU A 33 3.72 6.14 -4.21
C LEU A 33 3.86 6.43 -5.70
N ASP A 34 5.04 6.88 -6.15
CA ASP A 34 5.28 7.12 -7.58
C ASP A 34 5.23 5.84 -8.44
N LYS A 35 5.65 4.72 -7.84
CA LYS A 35 5.72 3.42 -8.49
C LYS A 35 5.67 2.28 -7.48
N ILE A 36 5.46 1.08 -8.00
CA ILE A 36 5.60 -0.15 -7.21
C ILE A 36 7.10 -0.43 -7.03
N TYR A 37 7.62 -0.12 -5.83
CA TYR A 37 9.02 -0.33 -5.50
C TYR A 37 9.35 -1.82 -5.42
N LYS A 38 10.47 -2.23 -6.01
CA LYS A 38 11.00 -3.58 -5.78
C LYS A 38 11.59 -3.67 -4.37
N ALA A 39 11.63 -4.88 -3.87
CA ALA A 39 12.34 -5.25 -2.66
C ALA A 39 13.70 -4.56 -2.49
N THR A 40 14.51 -4.54 -3.55
CA THR A 40 15.87 -3.97 -3.58
C THR A 40 15.91 -2.44 -3.58
N GLU A 41 14.79 -1.78 -3.86
CA GLU A 41 14.65 -0.32 -3.89
C GLU A 41 14.06 0.24 -2.58
N ILE A 42 13.71 -0.63 -1.63
CA ILE A 42 13.14 -0.26 -0.34
C ILE A 42 14.30 -0.12 0.67
N ASP A 43 14.81 1.10 0.79
CA ASP A 43 15.72 1.51 1.87
C ASP A 43 14.93 1.93 3.12
N ASP A 44 15.62 2.33 4.19
CA ASP A 44 14.95 2.72 5.42
C ASP A 44 14.10 4.00 5.27
N GLY A 45 14.47 4.91 4.37
CA GLY A 45 13.67 6.09 4.05
C GLY A 45 12.35 5.73 3.34
N LYS A 46 12.44 4.87 2.32
CA LYS A 46 11.30 4.33 1.60
C LYS A 46 10.41 3.46 2.48
N LYS A 47 10.96 2.74 3.46
CA LYS A 47 10.12 2.02 4.45
C LYS A 47 9.21 2.98 5.22
N ILE A 48 9.74 4.15 5.62
CA ILE A 48 8.95 5.17 6.32
C ILE A 48 7.87 5.73 5.40
N GLU A 49 8.23 6.12 4.17
CA GLU A 49 7.26 6.61 3.17
C GLU A 49 6.17 5.58 2.90
N ILE A 50 6.53 4.31 2.72
CA ILE A 50 5.58 3.23 2.46
C ILE A 50 4.64 3.00 3.65
N ASN A 51 5.16 3.04 4.88
CA ASN A 51 4.33 2.89 6.07
C ASN A 51 3.35 4.07 6.21
N LEU A 52 3.81 5.30 5.96
CA LEU A 52 2.94 6.48 5.92
C LEU A 52 1.88 6.35 4.83
N ALA A 53 2.27 5.88 3.63
CA ALA A 53 1.37 5.64 2.52
C ALA A 53 0.30 4.58 2.88
N PHE A 54 0.69 3.51 3.60
CA PHE A 54 -0.26 2.52 4.10
C PHE A 54 -1.26 3.09 5.11
N GLU A 55 -0.80 3.94 6.03
CA GLU A 55 -1.69 4.62 6.99
C GLU A 55 -2.66 5.56 6.29
N GLN A 56 -2.18 6.35 5.32
CA GLN A 56 -3.02 7.24 4.50
C GLN A 56 -4.05 6.44 3.71
N LEU A 57 -3.65 5.33 3.10
CA LEU A 57 -4.56 4.44 2.37
C LEU A 57 -5.66 3.90 3.27
N LEU A 58 -5.35 3.55 4.53
CA LEU A 58 -6.34 3.09 5.52
C LEU A 58 -7.26 4.22 6.01
N GLN A 59 -6.83 5.47 5.96
CA GLN A 59 -7.67 6.62 6.32
C GLN A 59 -8.73 6.93 5.27
N LEU A 60 -8.48 6.59 4.01
CA LEU A 60 -9.46 6.72 2.93
C LEU A 60 -10.65 5.79 3.19
N ASP A 61 -11.85 6.36 3.34
CA ASP A 61 -13.08 5.60 3.61
C ASP A 61 -13.38 4.53 2.55
N LYS A 62 -12.86 4.71 1.33
CA LYS A 62 -12.92 3.75 0.22
C LYS A 62 -12.24 2.42 0.55
N TYR A 63 -11.22 2.44 1.40
CA TYR A 63 -10.40 1.28 1.77
C TYR A 63 -10.57 0.85 3.23
N LYS A 64 -11.35 1.58 4.04
CA LYS A 64 -11.71 1.18 5.42
C LYS A 64 -12.44 -0.17 5.43
#